data_AF-A0A6P4Z7J4-F1
#
_entry.id   AF-A0A6P4Z7J4-F1
#
_cell.length_a   1.000
_cell.length_b   1.000
_cell.length_c   1.000
_cell.angle_alpha   90.00
_cell.angle_beta   90.00
_cell.angle_gamma   90.00
#
_symmetry.space_group_name_H-M   'P 1'
#
loop_
_entity.id
_entity.type
_entity.pdbx_description
1 polymer ?
#
loop_
_entity_poly.entity_id
_entity_poly.type
_entity_poly.pdbx_seq_one_letter_code
_entity_poly.pdbx_strand_id
1 'polypeptide(L)'
;MGCFRLTKCCCCSLHSASLTVAIIYLFLALLGGGFHAWELYRHIGTTSAVAYNGAGIGVMGMSVILAIVLVVGVAKERRFLCLMWVLWAFIHLAIEIALGTYVGVVSIGGAFGLAVAGVVEQMVGSIITIALIPAIITLAIAVAIIFFLIPSIVIVCSYYHELRDGQQVQPV
;
A
#
# COMPACT_ATOMS: atom_id res chain seq x y z
N MET A 1 -2.88 19.69 7.19
CA MET A 1 -3.36 18.94 6.02
C MET A 1 -4.87 18.81 6.13
N GLY A 2 -5.62 19.57 5.34
CA GLY A 2 -7.09 19.53 5.36
C GLY A 2 -7.59 18.28 4.65
N CYS A 3 -8.13 17.32 5.39
CA CYS A 3 -8.92 16.26 4.78
C CYS A 3 -10.24 16.87 4.28
N PHE A 4 -10.55 16.69 2.99
CA PHE A 4 -11.87 17.02 2.47
C PHE A 4 -12.91 16.16 3.18
N ARG A 5 -13.89 16.81 3.80
CA ARG A 5 -14.91 16.16 4.62
C ARG A 5 -16.04 15.66 3.70
N LEU A 6 -16.12 14.35 3.50
CA LEU A 6 -17.27 13.75 2.82
C LEU A 6 -18.40 13.56 3.84
N THR A 7 -19.52 14.25 3.66
CA THR A 7 -20.71 14.14 4.52
C THR A 7 -21.57 12.91 4.18
N LYS A 8 -21.54 12.43 2.93
CA LYS A 8 -22.14 11.17 2.46
C LYS A 8 -21.35 10.62 1.27
N CYS A 9 -21.04 9.32 1.24
CA CYS A 9 -20.74 8.63 -0.02
C CYS A 9 -22.09 8.32 -0.69
N CYS A 10 -22.20 8.54 -2.00
CA CYS A 10 -23.45 8.59 -2.79
C CYS A 10 -24.55 7.53 -2.51
N CYS A 11 -24.25 6.40 -1.84
CA CYS A 11 -25.23 5.34 -1.52
C CYS A 11 -25.05 4.64 -0.15
N CYS A 12 -24.02 4.94 0.65
CA CYS A 12 -23.69 4.17 1.87
C CYS A 12 -23.30 5.08 3.05
N SER A 13 -23.56 4.61 4.28
CA SER A 13 -23.05 5.28 5.50
C SER A 13 -21.52 5.23 5.54
N LEU A 14 -20.89 6.24 6.14
CA LEU A 14 -19.43 6.27 6.31
C LEU A 14 -18.91 5.07 7.11
N HIS A 15 -19.71 4.59 8.08
CA HIS A 15 -19.43 3.36 8.81
C HIS A 15 -19.24 2.17 7.86
N SER A 16 -20.22 1.90 6.98
CA SER A 16 -20.11 0.79 6.02
C SER A 16 -18.97 0.98 5.03
N ALA A 17 -18.74 2.21 4.55
CA ALA A 17 -17.64 2.51 3.63
C ALA A 17 -16.26 2.27 4.28
N SER A 18 -16.06 2.71 5.52
CA SER A 18 -14.80 2.50 6.25
C SER A 18 -14.54 1.02 6.56
N LEU A 19 -15.60 0.24 6.84
CA LEU A 19 -15.51 -1.20 7.02
C LEU A 19 -15.14 -1.92 5.71
N THR A 20 -15.73 -1.52 4.58
CA THR A 20 -15.36 -2.04 3.25
C THR A 20 -13.90 -1.75 2.93
N VAL A 21 -13.42 -0.53 3.20
CA VAL A 21 -12.01 -0.17 3.03
C VAL A 21 -11.10 -1.07 3.88
N ALA A 22 -11.46 -1.30 5.14
CA ALA A 22 -10.67 -2.14 6.03
C ALA A 22 -10.56 -3.59 5.53
N ILE A 23 -11.66 -4.16 5.03
CA ILE A 23 -11.70 -5.53 4.50
C ILE A 23 -10.87 -5.64 3.21
N ILE A 24 -11.03 -4.69 2.28
CA ILE A 24 -10.26 -4.70 1.03
C ILE A 24 -8.77 -4.53 1.33
N TYR A 25 -8.40 -3.61 2.23
CA TYR A 25 -7.01 -3.39 2.62
C TYR A 25 -6.41 -4.62 3.29
N LEU A 26 -7.16 -5.32 4.15
CA LEU A 26 -6.74 -6.59 4.74
C LEU A 26 -6.47 -7.65 3.67
N PHE A 27 -7.36 -7.79 2.69
CA PHE A 27 -7.21 -8.75 1.61
C PHE A 27 -5.98 -8.43 0.75
N LEU A 28 -5.77 -7.16 0.39
CA LEU A 28 -4.59 -6.71 -0.35
C LEU A 28 -3.29 -6.96 0.43
N ALA A 29 -3.28 -6.69 1.74
CA ALA A 29 -2.11 -6.93 2.59
C ALA A 29 -1.78 -8.43 2.71
N LEU A 30 -2.79 -9.29 2.81
CA LEU A 30 -2.60 -10.75 2.81
C LEU A 30 -2.08 -11.27 1.47
N LEU A 31 -2.62 -10.78 0.35
CA LEU A 31 -2.13 -11.13 -0.98
C LEU A 31 -0.69 -10.67 -1.20
N GLY A 32 -0.37 -9.42 -0.84
CA GLY A 32 0.99 -8.87 -0.93
C GLY A 32 1.98 -9.62 -0.05
N GLY A 33 1.62 -9.89 1.20
CA GLY A 33 2.43 -10.68 2.11
C GLY A 33 2.65 -12.12 1.62
N GLY A 34 1.60 -12.75 1.06
CA GLY A 34 1.67 -14.07 0.46
C GLY A 34 2.61 -14.11 -0.76
N PHE A 35 2.58 -13.08 -1.61
CA PHE A 35 3.50 -12.96 -2.74
C PHE A 35 4.96 -12.85 -2.28
N HIS A 36 5.25 -12.01 -1.29
CA HIS A 36 6.61 -11.91 -0.74
C HIS A 36 7.08 -13.20 -0.06
N ALA A 37 6.19 -13.89 0.64
CA ALA A 37 6.50 -15.19 1.24
C ALA A 37 6.79 -16.25 0.17
N TRP A 38 6.02 -16.25 -0.93
CA TRP A 38 6.24 -17.15 -2.06
C TRP A 38 7.56 -16.88 -2.78
N GLU A 39 7.87 -15.61 -3.08
CA GLU A 39 9.14 -15.23 -3.70
C GLU A 39 10.33 -15.53 -2.79
N LEU A 40 10.19 -15.31 -1.47
CA LEU A 40 11.21 -15.71 -0.51
C LEU A 40 11.44 -17.23 -0.58
N TYR A 41 10.38 -18.03 -0.55
CA TYR A 41 10.46 -19.49 -0.64
C TYR A 41 11.14 -19.95 -1.93
N ARG A 42 10.81 -19.34 -3.08
CA ARG A 42 11.39 -19.67 -4.37
C ARG A 42 12.89 -19.36 -4.46
N HIS A 43 13.39 -18.42 -3.65
CA HIS A 43 14.76 -17.90 -3.73
C HIS A 43 15.57 -18.13 -2.45
N ILE A 44 15.14 -19.09 -1.61
CA ILE A 44 15.90 -19.59 -0.45
C ILE A 44 17.30 -19.99 -0.93
N GLY A 45 18.32 -19.22 -0.51
CA GLY A 45 19.72 -19.42 -0.89
C GLY A 45 20.40 -18.18 -1.48
N THR A 46 19.65 -17.15 -1.89
CA THR A 46 20.22 -15.87 -2.33
C THR A 46 20.09 -14.81 -1.24
N THR A 47 21.22 -14.24 -0.79
CA THR A 47 21.25 -13.28 0.34
C THR A 47 20.47 -12.00 0.06
N SER A 48 20.44 -11.54 -1.20
CA SER A 48 19.70 -10.36 -1.63
C SER A 48 18.17 -10.56 -1.62
N ALA A 49 17.67 -11.76 -1.95
CA ALA A 49 16.24 -12.05 -1.93
C ALA A 49 15.68 -12.11 -0.51
N VAL A 50 16.49 -12.53 0.47
CA VAL A 50 16.09 -12.60 1.88
C VAL A 50 15.81 -11.22 2.46
N ALA A 51 16.68 -10.24 2.19
CA ALA A 51 16.52 -8.90 2.74
C ALA A 51 15.28 -8.17 2.17
N TYR A 52 15.12 -8.19 0.84
CA TYR A 52 14.00 -7.52 0.17
C TYR A 52 12.65 -8.16 0.52
N ASN A 53 12.53 -9.49 0.37
CA ASN A 53 11.27 -10.17 0.64
C ASN A 53 10.95 -10.21 2.14
N GLY A 54 11.97 -10.31 3.01
CA GLY A 54 11.79 -10.22 4.46
C GLY A 54 11.23 -8.87 4.92
N ALA A 55 11.75 -7.77 4.37
CA ALA A 55 11.21 -6.44 4.62
C ALA A 55 9.75 -6.32 4.13
N GLY A 56 9.46 -6.84 2.93
CA GLY A 56 8.10 -6.88 2.38
C GLY A 56 7.11 -7.64 3.27
N ILE A 57 7.50 -8.82 3.78
CA ILE A 57 6.69 -9.59 4.73
C ILE A 57 6.43 -8.78 6.01
N GLY A 58 7.44 -8.08 6.53
CA GLY A 58 7.30 -7.24 7.73
C GLY A 58 6.31 -6.09 7.53
N VAL A 59 6.42 -5.34 6.43
CA VAL A 59 5.52 -4.23 6.10
C VAL A 59 4.09 -4.71 5.87
N MET A 60 3.92 -5.82 5.15
CA MET A 60 2.59 -6.41 4.90
C MET A 60 1.97 -7.00 6.16
N GLY A 61 2.78 -7.65 7.02
CA GLY A 61 2.33 -8.16 8.32
C GLY A 61 1.86 -7.03 9.24
N MET A 62 2.59 -5.91 9.29
CA MET A 62 2.15 -4.72 10.02
C MET A 62 0.86 -4.14 9.45
N SER A 63 0.73 -4.13 8.11
CA SER A 63 -0.49 -3.69 7.43
C SER A 63 -1.71 -4.56 7.75
N VAL A 64 -1.54 -5.88 7.89
CA VAL A 64 -2.59 -6.81 8.33
C VAL A 64 -3.04 -6.49 9.75
N ILE A 65 -2.10 -6.30 10.69
CA ILE A 65 -2.41 -5.96 12.08
C ILE A 65 -3.23 -4.67 12.14
N LEU A 66 -2.80 -3.65 11.40
CA LEU A 66 -3.45 -2.34 11.41
C LEU A 66 -4.79 -2.36 10.68
N ALA A 67 -4.97 -3.21 9.66
CA ALA A 67 -6.27 -3.45 9.04
C ALA A 67 -7.26 -4.03 10.06
N ILE A 68 -6.84 -5.00 10.89
CA ILE A 68 -7.67 -5.55 11.97
C ILE A 68 -7.99 -4.45 13.00
N VAL A 69 -7.00 -3.62 13.36
CA VAL A 69 -7.22 -2.45 14.24
C VAL A 69 -8.27 -1.51 13.67
N LEU A 70 -8.26 -1.25 12.35
CA LEU A 70 -9.30 -0.45 11.70
C LEU A 70 -10.67 -1.12 11.79
N VAL A 71 -10.80 -2.41 11.51
CA VAL A 71 -12.07 -3.15 11.64
C VAL A 71 -12.63 -3.02 13.06
N VAL A 72 -11.80 -3.23 14.08
CA VAL A 72 -12.19 -3.09 15.49
C VAL A 72 -12.51 -1.63 15.83
N GLY A 73 -11.76 -0.69 15.26
CA GLY A 73 -11.96 0.75 15.44
C GLY A 73 -13.31 1.22 14.93
N VAL A 74 -13.72 0.75 13.76
CA VAL A 74 -15.03 1.02 13.16
C VAL A 74 -16.13 0.31 13.96
N ALA A 75 -15.98 -0.99 14.24
CA ALA A 75 -17.01 -1.77 14.94
C ALA A 75 -17.26 -1.32 16.39
N LYS A 76 -16.25 -0.75 17.07
CA LYS A 76 -16.36 -0.23 18.44
C LYS A 76 -16.45 1.30 18.50
N GLU A 77 -16.54 1.98 17.36
CA GLU A 77 -16.58 3.45 17.26
C GLU A 77 -15.42 4.15 18.02
N ARG A 78 -14.24 3.52 18.03
CA ARG A 78 -13.06 4.01 18.75
C ARG A 78 -12.17 4.86 17.85
N ARG A 79 -12.29 6.18 17.96
CA ARG A 79 -11.52 7.17 17.17
C ARG A 79 -10.00 6.93 17.13
N PHE A 80 -9.40 6.49 18.25
CA PHE A 80 -7.95 6.29 18.34
C PHE A 80 -7.46 5.15 17.43
N LEU A 81 -8.26 4.08 17.30
CA LEU A 81 -7.90 2.94 16.45
C LEU A 81 -7.97 3.32 14.96
N CYS A 82 -8.98 4.10 14.56
CA CYS A 82 -9.06 4.64 13.20
C CYS A 82 -7.87 5.57 12.89
N LEU A 83 -7.47 6.41 13.84
CA LEU A 83 -6.33 7.32 13.68
C LEU A 83 -5.00 6.56 13.53
N MET A 84 -4.79 5.49 14.30
CA MET A 84 -3.61 4.63 14.15
C MET A 84 -3.49 4.06 12.73
N TRP A 85 -4.60 3.58 12.17
CA TRP A 85 -4.61 3.09 10.79
C TRP A 85 -4.32 4.19 9.78
N VAL A 86 -4.91 5.39 9.94
CA VAL A 86 -4.66 6.53 9.05
C VAL A 86 -3.18 6.92 9.04
N LEU A 87 -2.55 7.00 10.22
CA LEU A 87 -1.12 7.31 10.33
C LEU A 87 -0.27 6.28 9.59
N TRP A 88 -0.58 5.00 9.75
CA TRP A 88 0.10 3.95 9.01
C TRP A 88 -0.15 4.01 7.51
N ALA A 89 -1.38 4.27 7.08
CA ALA A 89 -1.71 4.39 5.66
C ALA A 89 -0.87 5.50 4.98
N PHE A 90 -0.61 6.61 5.66
CA PHE A 90 0.33 7.64 5.17
C PHE A 90 1.77 7.15 5.06
N ILE A 91 2.27 6.43 6.08
CA ILE A 91 3.63 5.86 6.07
C ILE A 91 3.75 4.84 4.94
N HIS A 92 2.78 3.95 4.81
CA HIS A 92 2.74 2.93 3.77
C HIS A 92 2.69 3.55 2.37
N LEU A 93 1.87 4.59 2.18
CA LEU A 93 1.82 5.36 0.94
C LEU A 93 3.17 6.00 0.60
N ALA A 94 3.86 6.57 1.59
CA ALA A 94 5.18 7.17 1.38
C ALA A 94 6.23 6.11 0.99
N ILE A 95 6.20 4.92 1.62
CA ILE A 95 7.07 3.79 1.27
C ILE A 95 6.81 3.34 -0.17
N GLU A 96 5.54 3.17 -0.57
CA GLU A 96 5.16 2.77 -1.94
C GLU A 96 5.61 3.80 -2.99
N ILE A 97 5.47 5.09 -2.73
CA ILE A 97 5.96 6.15 -3.63
C ILE A 97 7.48 6.12 -3.73
N ALA A 98 8.19 5.95 -2.61
CA ALA A 98 9.65 5.86 -2.58
C ALA A 98 10.16 4.63 -3.35
N LEU A 99 9.51 3.48 -3.18
CA LEU A 99 9.83 2.25 -3.91
C LEU A 99 9.52 2.38 -5.40
N GLY A 100 8.34 2.92 -5.75
CA GLY A 100 7.94 3.12 -7.14
C GLY A 100 8.89 4.06 -7.89
N THR A 101 9.32 5.16 -7.24
CA THR A 101 10.32 6.08 -7.81
C THR A 101 11.69 5.42 -7.94
N TYR A 102 12.15 4.67 -6.95
CA TYR A 102 13.40 3.91 -7.03
C TYR A 102 13.38 2.91 -8.19
N VAL A 103 12.34 2.07 -8.30
CA VAL A 103 12.20 1.09 -9.37
C VAL A 103 12.08 1.77 -10.75
N GLY A 104 11.31 2.85 -10.85
CA GLY A 104 11.16 3.60 -12.09
C GLY A 104 12.48 4.22 -12.58
N VAL A 105 13.23 4.85 -11.68
CA VAL A 105 14.49 5.54 -12.04
C VAL A 105 15.62 4.54 -12.29
N VAL A 106 15.84 3.61 -11.35
CA VAL A 106 17.00 2.70 -11.39
C VAL A 106 16.81 1.61 -12.41
N SER A 107 15.67 0.92 -12.40
CA SER A 107 15.45 -0.23 -13.27
C SER A 107 15.09 0.20 -14.69
N ILE A 108 14.11 1.11 -14.85
CA ILE A 108 13.63 1.51 -16.18
C ILE A 108 14.53 2.58 -16.78
N GLY A 109 14.82 3.65 -16.03
CA GLY A 109 15.71 4.73 -16.49
C GLY A 109 17.14 4.24 -16.77
N GLY A 110 17.68 3.38 -15.89
CA GLY A 110 19.00 2.77 -16.08
C GLY A 110 19.07 1.85 -17.30
N ALA A 111 18.07 0.99 -17.51
CA ALA A 111 18.02 0.11 -18.68
C ALA A 111 17.89 0.89 -19.99
N PHE A 112 17.07 1.95 -20.01
CA PHE A 112 16.93 2.81 -21.18
C PHE A 112 18.23 3.58 -21.49
N GLY A 113 18.89 4.12 -20.47
CA GLY A 113 20.17 4.82 -20.61
C GLY A 113 21.27 3.93 -21.21
N LEU A 114 21.34 2.67 -20.77
CA LEU A 114 22.30 1.69 -21.32
C LEU A 114 21.98 1.29 -22.77
N ALA A 115 20.69 1.18 -23.12
CA ALA A 115 20.27 0.90 -24.49
C ALA A 115 20.63 2.04 -25.46
N VAL A 116 20.40 3.28 -25.05
CA VAL A 116 20.75 4.48 -25.85
C VAL A 116 22.26 4.67 -25.97
N ALA A 117 23.04 4.27 -24.96
CA ALA A 117 24.49 4.35 -24.98
C ALA A 117 25.19 3.34 -25.92
N GLY A 118 24.44 2.46 -26.61
CA GLY A 118 24.98 1.53 -27.61
C GLY A 118 25.85 0.41 -27.04
N VAL A 119 25.83 0.19 -25.71
CA VAL A 119 26.73 -0.76 -25.02
C VAL A 119 26.27 -2.22 -25.13
N VAL A 120 25.08 -2.48 -25.67
CA VAL A 120 24.47 -3.82 -25.67
C VAL A 120 24.06 -4.17 -27.09
N GLU A 121 24.94 -4.85 -27.84
CA GLU A 121 24.60 -5.44 -29.16
C GLU A 121 24.40 -6.96 -29.10
N GLN A 122 24.87 -7.70 -28.08
CA GLN A 122 24.84 -9.18 -28.13
C GLN A 122 24.40 -9.95 -26.86
N MET A 123 24.11 -9.30 -25.73
CA MET A 123 23.49 -9.97 -24.54
C MET A 123 22.05 -9.50 -24.23
N VAL A 124 21.49 -8.65 -25.11
CA VAL A 124 20.36 -7.73 -24.86
C VAL A 124 18.99 -8.41 -24.82
N GLY A 125 18.75 -9.38 -25.70
CA GLY A 125 17.39 -9.82 -26.01
C GLY A 125 16.70 -10.60 -24.89
N SER A 126 17.46 -11.29 -24.04
CA SER A 126 16.89 -12.12 -22.96
C SER A 126 17.05 -11.48 -21.59
N ILE A 127 18.20 -10.89 -21.25
CA ILE A 127 18.45 -10.41 -19.88
C ILE A 127 17.67 -9.14 -19.57
N ILE A 128 17.57 -8.20 -20.52
CA ILE A 128 16.79 -6.96 -20.32
C ILE A 128 15.30 -7.28 -20.26
N THR A 129 14.81 -8.20 -21.09
CA THR A 129 13.39 -8.60 -21.10
C THR A 129 13.00 -9.36 -19.82
N ILE A 130 13.87 -10.23 -19.29
CA ILE A 130 13.59 -11.02 -18.08
C ILE A 130 13.56 -10.15 -16.81
N ALA A 131 14.38 -9.10 -16.73
CA ALA A 131 14.41 -8.21 -15.55
C ALA A 131 13.37 -7.07 -15.61
N LEU A 132 12.98 -6.63 -16.82
CA LEU A 132 12.04 -5.52 -17.00
C LEU A 132 10.58 -5.93 -16.73
N ILE A 133 10.18 -7.16 -17.08
CA ILE A 133 8.80 -7.64 -16.87
C ILE A 133 8.42 -7.62 -15.37
N PRO A 134 9.21 -8.20 -14.44
CA PRO A 134 8.92 -8.11 -13.01
C PRO A 134 8.86 -6.66 -12.51
N ALA A 135 9.78 -5.80 -12.96
CA ALA A 135 9.82 -4.40 -12.55
C ALA A 135 8.54 -3.62 -12.98
N ILE A 136 8.05 -3.86 -14.20
CA ILE A 136 6.79 -3.27 -14.69
C ILE A 136 5.60 -3.77 -13.88
N ILE A 137 5.55 -5.07 -13.57
CA ILE A 137 4.46 -5.65 -12.76
C ILE A 137 4.47 -5.04 -11.36
N THR A 138 5.64 -4.97 -10.70
CA THR A 138 5.78 -4.34 -9.38
C THR A 138 5.35 -2.87 -9.41
N LEU A 139 5.75 -2.11 -10.43
CA LEU A 139 5.35 -0.72 -10.58
C LEU A 139 3.83 -0.57 -10.78
N ALA A 140 3.22 -1.44 -11.60
CA ALA A 140 1.77 -1.43 -11.82
C ALA A 140 0.99 -1.74 -10.52
N ILE A 141 1.48 -2.69 -9.72
CA ILE A 141 0.90 -3.02 -8.41
C ILE A 141 1.03 -1.83 -7.45
N ALA A 142 2.22 -1.22 -7.35
CA ALA A 142 2.45 -0.06 -6.49
C ALA A 142 1.52 1.11 -6.85
N VAL A 143 1.36 1.40 -8.15
CA VAL A 143 0.43 2.41 -8.65
C VAL A 143 -1.01 2.08 -8.26
N ALA A 144 -1.45 0.82 -8.43
CA ALA A 144 -2.79 0.41 -8.02
C ALA A 144 -3.03 0.57 -6.51
N ILE A 145 -2.02 0.23 -5.67
CA ILE A 145 -2.07 0.41 -4.22
C ILE A 145 -2.18 1.90 -3.87
N ILE A 146 -1.40 2.77 -4.52
CA ILE A 146 -1.46 4.23 -4.33
C ILE A 146 -2.86 4.76 -4.66
N PHE A 147 -3.41 4.38 -5.82
CA PHE A 147 -4.76 4.79 -6.25
C PHE A 147 -5.85 4.29 -5.29
N PHE A 148 -5.66 3.15 -4.63
CA PHE A 148 -6.58 2.65 -3.61
C PHE A 148 -6.41 3.34 -2.26
N LEU A 149 -5.17 3.60 -1.82
CA LEU A 149 -4.87 4.17 -0.51
C LEU A 149 -5.35 5.61 -0.37
N ILE A 150 -5.20 6.44 -1.41
CA ILE A 150 -5.61 7.85 -1.38
C ILE A 150 -7.09 8.01 -1.02
N PRO A 151 -8.07 7.44 -1.76
CA PRO A 151 -9.48 7.57 -1.43
C PRO A 151 -9.82 6.89 -0.10
N SER A 152 -9.17 5.77 0.22
CA SER A 152 -9.34 5.05 1.49
C SER A 152 -8.98 5.92 2.70
N ILE A 153 -7.86 6.66 2.63
CA ILE A 153 -7.46 7.61 3.66
C ILE A 153 -8.53 8.70 3.83
N VAL A 154 -9.06 9.25 2.73
CA VAL A 154 -10.11 10.30 2.80
C VAL A 154 -11.38 9.77 3.46
N ILE A 155 -11.82 8.55 3.11
CA ILE A 155 -13.01 7.91 3.69
C ILE A 155 -12.83 7.71 5.21
N VAL A 156 -11.72 7.09 5.63
CA VAL A 156 -11.47 6.81 7.05
C VAL A 156 -11.22 8.08 7.85
N CYS A 157 -10.56 9.09 7.27
CA CYS A 157 -10.41 10.40 7.91
C CYS A 157 -11.75 11.11 8.09
N SER A 158 -12.63 11.04 7.09
CA SER A 158 -13.98 11.60 7.19
C SER A 158 -14.77 10.92 8.31
N TYR A 159 -14.66 9.59 8.44
CA TYR A 159 -15.32 8.83 9.50
C TYR A 159 -14.72 9.15 10.89
N TYR A 160 -13.41 9.33 10.99
CA TYR A 160 -12.76 9.82 12.20
C TYR A 160 -13.29 11.19 12.63
N HIS A 161 -13.47 12.12 11.69
CA HIS A 161 -14.05 13.44 11.99
C HIS A 161 -15.50 13.35 12.45
N GLU A 162 -16.29 12.46 11.85
CA GLU A 162 -17.66 12.19 12.29
C GLU A 162 -17.71 11.68 13.73
N LEU A 163 -16.87 10.70 14.08
CA LEU A 163 -16.75 10.20 15.46
C LEU A 163 -16.30 11.28 16.45
N ARG A 164 -15.34 12.12 16.04
CA ARG A 164 -14.82 13.19 16.90
C ARG A 164 -15.88 14.23 17.22
N ASP A 165 -16.61 14.67 16.19
CA ASP A 165 -17.59 15.74 16.32
C ASP A 165 -18.90 15.22 16.94
N GLY A 166 -19.31 13.96 16.66
CA GLY A 166 -20.47 13.32 17.28
C GLY A 166 -20.31 13.11 18.80
N GLN A 167 -19.09 12.82 19.27
CA GLN A 167 -18.80 12.74 20.71
C GLN A 167 -18.77 14.10 21.42
N GLN A 168 -18.64 15.23 20.71
CA GLN A 168 -18.67 16.56 21.32
C GLN A 168 -20.09 17.08 21.57
N VAL A 169 -21.11 16.46 20.97
CA VAL A 169 -22.52 16.89 21.06
C VAL A 169 -23.32 16.08 22.10
N GLN A 170 -22.71 15.09 22.75
CA GLN A 170 -23.29 14.47 23.95
C GLN A 170 -22.70 15.15 25.21
N PRO A 171 -23.32 16.24 25.72
CA PRO A 171 -23.07 16.63 27.10
C PRO A 171 -23.58 15.52 28.02
N VAL A 172 -22.72 15.13 28.96
CA VAL A 172 -23.06 14.29 30.11
C VAL A 172 -24.16 14.94 30.94
#